data_AF-A0A5B2Z2E3-F1
#
_entry.id   AF-A0A5B2Z2E3-F1
#
_cell.length_a   1.000
_cell.length_b   1.000
_cell.length_c   1.000
_cell.angle_alpha   90.00
_cell.angle_beta   90.00
_cell.angle_gamma   90.00
#
_symmetry.space_group_name_H-M   'P 1'
#
loop_
_entity.id
_entity.type
_entity.pdbx_description
1 polymer ?
#
loop_
_entity_poly.entity_id
_entity_poly.type
_entity_poly.pdbx_seq_one_letter_code
_entity_poly.pdbx_strand_id
1 'polypeptide(L)'
;MITRSNRIEETGRVSIKNRHLDNLYIASSFVEKPLIEITDQEASGIYLFTHSILNVLTTYGVSNQTKVFDIASDILTRLNNKVFVKFYSYNLTEVGVNWANIESPNYVERNEFYVTSIIDQMNAVVEKSI
;
A
#
# COMPACT_ATOMS: atom_id res chain seq x y z
N MET A 1 -8.76 7.92 3.24
CA MET A 1 -8.01 6.71 2.84
C MET A 1 -6.67 6.71 3.53
N ILE A 2 -6.15 5.54 3.83
CA ILE A 2 -4.82 5.41 4.42
C ILE A 2 -3.80 5.20 3.29
N THR A 3 -2.73 5.98 3.29
CA THR A 3 -1.69 5.94 2.26
C THR A 3 -0.31 5.68 2.86
N ARG A 4 0.64 5.34 1.99
CA ARG A 4 2.08 5.33 2.30
C ARG A 4 2.83 6.12 1.25
N SER A 5 3.92 6.77 1.65
CA SER A 5 4.82 7.47 0.73
C SER A 5 6.14 6.73 0.52
N ASN A 6 6.44 5.68 1.30
CA ASN A 6 7.65 4.88 1.14
C ASN A 6 7.34 3.38 0.98
N ARG A 7 8.21 2.67 0.25
CA ARG A 7 8.19 1.19 0.17
C ARG A 7 9.59 0.62 -0.05
N ILE A 8 9.78 -0.62 0.36
CA ILE A 8 10.94 -1.42 -0.04
C ILE A 8 10.67 -1.91 -1.47
N GLU A 9 11.60 -1.63 -2.39
CA GLU A 9 11.51 -2.10 -3.78
C GLU A 9 11.60 -3.62 -3.91
N GLU A 10 11.03 -4.15 -4.99
CA GLU A 10 11.10 -5.59 -5.28
C GLU A 10 12.43 -5.99 -5.92
N THR A 11 13.07 -5.03 -6.59
CA THR A 11 14.28 -5.24 -7.39
C THR A 11 15.39 -4.31 -6.96
N GLY A 12 16.63 -4.72 -7.22
CA GLY A 12 17.79 -3.84 -7.07
C GLY A 12 17.74 -2.66 -8.04
N ARG A 13 18.24 -1.51 -7.58
CA ARG A 13 18.40 -0.30 -8.39
C ARG A 13 19.86 -0.09 -8.74
N VAL A 14 20.11 0.24 -10.01
CA VAL A 14 21.43 0.62 -10.52
C VAL A 14 21.43 2.13 -10.76
N SER A 15 22.40 2.84 -10.18
CA SER A 15 22.63 4.24 -10.50
C SER A 15 23.56 4.32 -11.71
N ILE A 16 23.17 5.10 -12.72
CA ILE A 16 23.91 5.27 -13.96
C ILE A 16 24.75 6.53 -13.88
N LYS A 17 26.06 6.41 -14.12
CA LYS A 17 26.99 7.55 -14.17
C LYS A 17 26.87 8.29 -15.49
N ASN A 18 27.03 7.55 -16.60
CA ASN A 18 26.99 8.10 -17.95
C ASN A 18 26.72 7.00 -18.98
N ARG A 19 26.20 7.40 -20.14
CA ARG A 19 26.06 6.53 -21.31
C ARG A 19 27.44 6.30 -21.93
N HIS A 20 27.76 5.05 -22.27
CA HIS A 20 29.02 4.72 -22.94
C HIS A 20 28.84 4.64 -24.46
N LEU A 21 28.00 3.71 -24.93
CA LEU A 21 27.73 3.47 -26.35
C LEU A 21 26.35 2.83 -26.51
N ASP A 22 25.52 3.32 -27.43
CA ASP A 22 24.19 2.76 -27.71
C ASP A 22 23.37 2.48 -26.45
N ASN A 23 23.03 1.23 -26.16
CA ASN A 23 22.25 0.82 -24.99
C ASN A 23 23.14 0.39 -23.80
N LEU A 24 24.44 0.72 -23.83
CA LEU A 24 25.40 0.43 -22.78
C LEU A 24 25.67 1.67 -21.91
N TYR A 25 25.54 1.47 -20.59
CA TYR A 25 25.69 2.50 -19.58
C TYR A 25 26.76 2.11 -18.57
N ILE A 26 27.52 3.09 -18.08
CA ILE A 26 28.46 2.90 -16.98
C ILE A 26 27.68 3.09 -15.68
N ALA A 27 27.60 2.02 -14.87
CA ALA A 27 27.01 2.08 -13.54
C ALA A 27 27.97 2.70 -12.53
N SER A 28 27.45 3.53 -11.62
CA SER A 28 28.20 4.03 -10.47
C SER A 28 28.01 3.19 -9.22
N SER A 29 26.82 2.60 -9.05
CA SER A 29 26.45 1.87 -7.84
C SER A 29 25.25 0.95 -8.08
N PHE A 30 25.12 -0.04 -7.21
CA PHE A 30 23.98 -0.95 -7.13
C PHE A 30 23.51 -1.04 -5.69
N VAL A 31 22.18 -1.00 -5.49
CA VAL A 31 21.55 -1.20 -4.18
C VAL A 31 20.44 -2.24 -4.36
N GLU A 32 20.54 -3.35 -3.64
CA GLU A 32 19.49 -4.38 -3.65
C GLU A 32 18.29 -3.91 -2.84
N LYS A 33 17.10 -3.91 -3.45
CA LYS A 33 15.80 -3.64 -2.81
C LYS A 33 15.81 -2.44 -1.86
N PRO A 34 16.20 -1.24 -2.33
CA PRO A 34 16.24 -0.06 -1.47
C PRO A 34 14.85 0.31 -0.95
N LEU A 35 14.80 0.92 0.24
CA LEU A 35 13.67 1.73 0.64
C LEU A 35 13.65 2.99 -0.23
N ILE A 36 12.54 3.24 -0.91
CA ILE A 36 12.36 4.43 -1.74
C ILE A 36 11.17 5.25 -1.26
N GLU A 37 11.23 6.55 -1.55
CA GLU A 37 10.06 7.42 -1.57
C GLU A 37 9.35 7.29 -2.92
N ILE A 38 8.03 7.25 -2.90
CA ILE A 38 7.17 7.04 -4.07
C ILE A 38 6.56 8.38 -4.45
N THR A 39 6.65 8.72 -5.74
CA THR A 39 6.17 10.02 -6.26
C THR A 39 4.68 10.24 -6.01
N ASP A 40 3.88 9.19 -6.21
CA ASP A 40 2.45 9.18 -5.93
C ASP A 40 2.19 8.28 -4.73
N GLN A 41 1.48 8.80 -3.73
CA GLN A 41 1.17 8.03 -2.53
C GLN A 41 0.36 6.78 -2.88
N GLU A 42 0.82 5.63 -2.37
CA GLU A 42 0.14 4.36 -2.60
C GLU A 42 -1.00 4.18 -1.59
N ALA A 43 -2.17 3.76 -2.08
CA ALA A 43 -3.27 3.37 -1.22
C ALA A 43 -2.96 2.03 -0.52
N SER A 44 -3.07 2.01 0.81
CA SER A 44 -2.77 0.83 1.63
C SER A 44 -3.85 -0.27 1.56
N GLY A 45 -5.00 -0.01 0.94
CA GLY A 45 -6.16 -0.91 1.01
C GLY A 45 -7.02 -0.73 2.27
N ILE A 46 -6.69 0.23 3.15
CA ILE A 46 -7.52 0.60 4.30
C ILE A 46 -8.33 1.86 3.99
N TYR A 47 -9.65 1.74 4.17
CA TYR A 47 -10.60 2.81 3.88
C TYR A 47 -11.51 3.07 5.08
N LEU A 48 -11.73 4.34 5.34
CA LEU A 48 -12.65 4.83 6.37
C LEU A 48 -13.77 5.56 5.67
N PHE A 49 -15.00 5.08 5.88
CA PHE A 49 -16.19 5.65 5.29
C PHE A 49 -17.18 6.06 6.38
N THR A 50 -17.92 7.14 6.14
CA THR A 50 -19.11 7.46 6.92
C THR A 50 -20.23 6.49 6.61
N HIS A 51 -21.25 6.45 7.47
CA HIS A 51 -22.43 5.58 7.32
C HIS A 51 -23.12 5.68 5.94
N SER A 52 -23.01 6.84 5.25
CA SER A 52 -23.52 7.06 3.89
C SER A 52 -23.03 6.05 2.84
N ILE A 53 -21.90 5.36 3.08
CA ILE A 53 -21.40 4.31 2.19
C ILE A 53 -22.39 3.15 2.05
N LEU A 54 -23.18 2.86 3.09
CA LEU A 54 -24.17 1.79 3.03
C LEU A 54 -25.21 2.07 1.94
N ASN A 55 -25.62 3.33 1.77
CA ASN A 55 -26.54 3.70 0.69
C ASN A 55 -25.94 3.45 -0.70
N VAL A 56 -24.63 3.70 -0.86
CA VAL A 56 -23.90 3.42 -2.11
C VAL A 56 -23.89 1.92 -2.37
N LEU A 57 -23.54 1.11 -1.36
CA LEU A 57 -23.48 -0.35 -1.46
C LEU A 57 -24.86 -0.96 -1.75
N THR A 58 -25.91 -0.51 -1.07
CA THR A 58 -27.28 -0.97 -1.31
C THR A 58 -27.73 -0.63 -2.73
N THR A 59 -27.50 0.62 -3.16
CA THR A 59 -27.86 1.05 -4.52
C THR A 59 -27.10 0.25 -5.59
N TYR A 60 -25.81 -0.02 -5.35
CA TYR A 60 -24.99 -0.83 -6.23
C TYR A 60 -25.52 -2.26 -6.33
N GLY A 61 -25.78 -2.92 -5.19
CA GLY A 61 -26.26 -4.31 -5.16
C GLY A 61 -27.60 -4.49 -5.87
N VAL A 62 -28.51 -3.51 -5.77
CA VAL A 62 -29.79 -3.51 -6.50
C VAL A 62 -29.57 -3.40 -8.01
N SER A 63 -28.65 -2.54 -8.44
CA SER A 63 -28.40 -2.24 -9.86
C SER A 63 -27.44 -3.22 -10.56
N ASN A 64 -26.65 -3.98 -9.80
CA ASN A 64 -25.58 -4.84 -10.32
C ASN A 64 -25.57 -6.22 -9.64
N GLN A 65 -26.66 -6.97 -9.77
CA GLN A 65 -26.88 -8.25 -9.08
C GLN A 65 -25.83 -9.35 -9.37
N THR A 66 -25.07 -9.24 -10.47
CA THR A 66 -24.09 -10.25 -10.90
C THR A 66 -22.64 -9.78 -10.83
N LYS A 67 -22.39 -8.53 -10.44
CA LYS A 67 -21.03 -7.98 -10.39
C LYS A 67 -20.53 -7.93 -8.96
N VAL A 68 -19.25 -8.24 -8.81
CA VAL A 68 -18.52 -8.00 -7.56
C VAL A 68 -18.29 -6.50 -7.42
N PHE A 69 -18.64 -5.96 -6.27
CA PHE A 69 -18.35 -4.57 -5.94
C PHE A 69 -16.84 -4.37 -5.78
N ASP A 70 -16.27 -3.45 -6.56
CA ASP A 70 -14.86 -3.12 -6.49
C ASP A 70 -14.71 -1.69 -5.96
N ILE A 71 -14.14 -1.53 -4.77
CA ILE A 71 -14.02 -0.22 -4.11
C ILE A 71 -13.22 0.76 -4.99
N ALA A 72 -12.16 0.31 -5.65
CA ALA A 72 -11.30 1.18 -6.43
C ALA A 72 -12.04 1.73 -7.64
N SER A 73 -12.63 0.86 -8.46
CA SER A 73 -13.32 1.25 -9.68
C SER A 73 -14.72 1.83 -9.43
N ASP A 74 -15.49 1.29 -8.47
CA ASP A 74 -16.87 1.72 -8.27
C ASP A 74 -16.99 2.96 -7.38
N ILE A 75 -16.04 3.21 -6.48
CA ILE A 75 -16.02 4.42 -5.63
C ILE A 75 -14.84 5.33 -6.01
N LEU A 76 -13.61 4.84 -5.93
CA LEU A 76 -12.41 5.69 -5.94
C LEU A 76 -12.04 6.25 -7.33
N THR A 77 -12.52 5.68 -8.43
CA THR A 77 -12.33 6.33 -9.74
C THR A 77 -13.36 7.43 -10.00
N ARG A 78 -14.50 7.41 -9.29
CA ARG A 78 -15.59 8.39 -9.45
C ARG A 78 -15.35 9.69 -8.67
N LEU A 79 -14.22 9.81 -7.99
CA LEU A 79 -13.83 10.96 -7.16
C LEU A 79 -13.80 12.29 -7.93
N ASN A 80 -13.47 12.26 -9.23
CA ASN A 80 -13.41 13.46 -10.06
C ASN A 80 -14.80 14.00 -10.44
N ASN A 81 -15.85 13.18 -10.31
CA ASN A 81 -17.21 13.54 -10.70
C ASN A 81 -17.98 14.04 -9.48
N LYS A 82 -17.67 15.28 -9.03
CA LYS A 82 -18.43 16.30 -8.22
C LYS A 82 -19.61 15.91 -7.30
N VAL A 83 -19.87 14.63 -7.03
CA VAL A 83 -21.09 14.10 -6.40
C VAL A 83 -20.77 13.54 -5.01
N PHE A 84 -19.49 13.34 -4.65
CA PHE A 84 -19.10 12.81 -3.35
C PHE A 84 -18.18 13.77 -2.57
N VAL A 85 -18.60 13.97 -1.31
CA VAL A 85 -17.85 14.19 -0.04
C VAL A 85 -16.35 14.47 -0.18
N LYS A 86 -15.82 15.43 0.58
CA LYS A 86 -14.37 15.65 0.71
C LYS A 86 -13.64 14.35 1.01
N PHE A 87 -12.60 14.04 0.24
CA PHE A 87 -11.70 12.92 0.49
C PHE A 87 -10.45 13.41 1.20
N TYR A 88 -10.02 12.62 2.17
CA TYR A 88 -8.82 12.87 2.94
C TYR A 88 -7.91 11.66 2.80
N SER A 89 -6.61 11.89 2.66
CA SER A 89 -5.58 10.87 2.83
C SER A 89 -4.92 11.02 4.19
N TYR A 90 -4.50 9.91 4.79
CA TYR A 90 -3.70 9.88 6.01
C TYR A 90 -2.47 9.03 5.72
N ASN A 91 -1.29 9.66 5.74
CA ASN A 91 -0.03 9.02 5.38
C ASN A 91 0.59 8.32 6.59
N LEU A 92 0.68 7.00 6.55
CA LEU A 92 1.28 6.19 7.62
C LEU A 92 2.78 6.44 7.77
N THR A 93 3.47 6.75 6.67
CA THR A 93 4.92 6.97 6.66
C THR A 93 5.28 8.19 7.51
N GLU A 94 4.48 9.25 7.47
CA GLU A 94 4.70 10.48 8.25
C GLU A 94 4.57 10.27 9.77
N VAL A 95 3.79 9.27 10.18
CA VAL A 95 3.58 8.94 11.59
C VAL A 95 4.40 7.74 12.05
N GLY A 96 5.37 7.30 11.24
CA GLY A 96 6.28 6.20 11.58
C GLY A 96 5.61 4.83 11.67
N VAL A 97 4.43 4.67 11.07
CA VAL A 97 3.71 3.39 11.05
C VAL A 97 4.15 2.60 9.82
N ASN A 98 4.71 1.41 10.05
CA ASN A 98 5.06 0.49 8.99
C ASN A 98 3.81 -0.24 8.48
N TRP A 99 3.71 -0.35 7.15
CA TRP A 99 2.64 -1.07 6.46
C TRP A 99 3.23 -2.15 5.57
N ALA A 100 2.85 -3.40 5.83
CA ALA A 100 3.22 -4.55 5.03
C ALA A 100 1.98 -5.14 4.35
N ASN A 101 2.02 -5.24 3.03
CA ASN A 101 1.06 -6.07 2.29
C ASN A 101 1.54 -7.54 2.40
N ILE A 102 0.64 -8.45 2.78
CA ILE A 102 0.94 -9.88 2.98
C ILE A 102 0.25 -10.78 1.95
N GLU A 103 -0.09 -10.24 0.78
CA GLU A 103 -0.83 -10.92 -0.29
C GLU A 103 -0.19 -12.20 -0.84
N SER A 104 1.11 -12.42 -0.62
CA SER A 104 1.78 -13.66 -1.01
C SER A 104 2.93 -14.03 -0.06
N PRO A 105 3.35 -15.31 -0.04
CA PRO A 105 4.50 -15.75 0.77
C PRO A 105 5.77 -14.94 0.52
N ASN A 106 6.03 -14.57 -0.74
CA ASN A 106 7.18 -13.74 -1.11
C ASN A 106 7.15 -12.35 -0.44
N TYR A 107 5.96 -11.80 -0.16
CA TYR A 107 5.84 -10.54 0.57
C TYR A 107 6.04 -10.73 2.07
N VAL A 108 5.62 -11.86 2.63
CA VAL A 108 5.84 -12.18 4.05
C VAL A 108 7.33 -12.36 4.32
N GLU A 109 8.05 -13.11 3.49
CA GLU A 109 9.52 -13.28 3.60
C GLU A 109 10.26 -11.94 3.55
N ARG A 110 9.84 -11.03 2.67
CA ARG A 110 10.44 -9.67 2.59
C ARG A 110 10.22 -8.84 3.84
N ASN A 111 9.15 -9.11 4.57
CA ASN A 111 8.82 -8.43 5.82
C ASN A 111 9.11 -9.32 7.04
N GLU A 112 9.87 -10.41 6.89
CA GLU A 112 10.03 -11.45 7.90
C GLU A 112 10.48 -10.87 9.24
N PHE A 113 11.52 -10.03 9.24
CA PHE A 113 11.99 -9.38 10.48
C PHE A 113 10.87 -8.63 11.21
N TYR A 114 10.06 -7.87 10.46
CA TYR A 114 8.96 -7.09 11.01
C TYR A 114 7.80 -7.98 11.48
N VAL A 115 7.43 -8.98 10.68
CA VAL A 115 6.36 -9.94 10.99
C VAL A 115 6.72 -10.77 12.23
N THR A 116 7.94 -11.31 12.29
CA THR A 116 8.46 -12.04 13.45
C THR A 116 8.45 -11.16 14.69
N SER A 117 8.90 -9.90 14.58
CA SER A 117 8.84 -8.97 15.71
C SER A 117 7.41 -8.73 16.21
N ILE A 118 6.40 -8.71 15.34
CA ILE A 118 4.99 -8.59 15.76
C ILE A 118 4.54 -9.86 16.48
N ILE A 119 4.85 -11.04 15.94
CA ILE A 119 4.49 -12.33 16.53
C ILE A 119 5.10 -12.47 17.93
N ASP A 120 6.38 -12.12 18.09
CA ASP A 120 7.08 -12.15 19.38
C ASP A 120 6.40 -11.23 20.40
N GLN A 121 6.00 -10.02 19.99
CA GLN A 121 5.25 -9.11 20.86
C GLN A 121 3.89 -9.66 21.25
N MET A 122 3.17 -10.30 20.33
CA MET A 122 1.88 -10.93 20.62
C MET A 122 2.03 -12.07 21.63
N ASN A 123 3.03 -12.94 21.45
CA ASN A 123 3.30 -14.06 22.36
C ASN A 123 3.68 -13.57 23.76
N ALA A 124 4.52 -12.53 23.85
CA ALA A 124 4.91 -11.95 25.13
C ALA A 124 3.72 -11.33 25.91
N VAL A 125 2.68 -10.88 25.23
CA VAL A 125 1.43 -10.42 25.87
C VAL A 125 0.62 -11.61 26.41
N VAL A 126 0.54 -12.70 25.66
CA VAL A 126 -0.16 -13.93 26.08
C VAL A 126 0.48 -14.52 27.33
N GLU A 127 1.81 -14.64 27.37
CA GLU A 127 2.54 -15.18 28.52
C GLU A 127 2.39 -14.34 29.79
N LYS A 128 2.22 -13.02 29.67
CA LYS A 128 1.97 -12.12 30.80
C LYS A 128 0.53 -12.16 31.33
N SER A 129 -0.37 -12.79 30.59
CA SER A 129 -1.81 -12.85 30.90
C SER A 129 -2.20 -14.17 31.59
N ILE A 130 -1.25 -15.08 31.77
CA ILE A 130 -1.36 -16.38 32.45
C ILE A 130 -0.61 -16.29 33.78
#